data_AF-A0A6I9Y5I2-F1
#
_entry.id   AF-A0A6I9Y5I2-F1
#
_cell.length_a   1.000
_cell.length_b   1.000
_cell.length_c   1.000
_cell.angle_alpha   90.00
_cell.angle_beta   90.00
_cell.angle_gamma   90.00
#
_symmetry.space_group_name_H-M   'P 1'
#
loop_
_entity.id
_entity.type
_entity.pdbx_description
1 polymer ?
#
loop_
_entity_poly.entity_id
_entity_poly.type
_entity_poly.pdbx_seq_one_letter_code
_entity_poly.pdbx_strand_id
1 'polypeptide(L)'
;MAKAIHARRLEGVDKNIWVEFSRLAATHKAVNLGQGFPNFSPPDFIKKAYVEAISRENTKVHQYTQAFGHPRLVEILARFFGKLLQRDLDPLK
;
A
#
# COMPACT_ATOMS: atom_id res chain seq x y z
N MET A 1 -34.81 13.24 -20.78
CA MET A 1 -33.37 12.95 -20.91
C MET A 1 -33.03 11.80 -19.96
N ALA A 2 -32.33 10.76 -20.41
CA ALA A 2 -31.97 9.64 -19.55
C ALA A 2 -30.98 10.11 -18.46
N LYS A 3 -31.21 9.70 -17.22
CA LYS A 3 -30.35 10.03 -16.08
C LYS A 3 -28.99 9.36 -16.28
N ALA A 4 -27.90 10.11 -16.13
CA ALA A 4 -26.56 9.53 -16.15
C ALA A 4 -26.43 8.46 -15.05
N ILE A 5 -26.04 7.25 -15.43
CA ILE A 5 -25.90 6.09 -14.52
C ILE A 5 -24.66 6.25 -13.63
N HIS A 6 -23.67 7.01 -14.07
CA HIS A 6 -22.38 7.19 -13.41
C HIS A 6 -22.20 8.64 -12.95
N ALA A 7 -21.38 8.81 -11.90
CA ALA A 7 -21.07 10.13 -11.38
C ALA A 7 -20.16 10.90 -12.34
N ARG A 8 -20.44 12.18 -12.56
CA ARG A 8 -19.68 13.06 -13.47
C ARG A 8 -18.17 13.10 -13.19
N ARG A 9 -17.75 12.93 -11.93
CA ARG A 9 -16.33 12.87 -11.52
C ARG A 9 -15.54 11.71 -12.16
N LEU A 10 -16.21 10.78 -12.83
CA LEU A 10 -15.59 9.65 -13.52
C LEU A 10 -15.35 9.92 -15.01
N GLU A 11 -15.88 11.02 -15.56
CA GLU A 11 -15.68 11.38 -16.96
C GLU A 11 -14.19 11.66 -17.23
N GLY A 12 -13.60 10.92 -18.17
CA GLY A 12 -12.22 11.13 -18.65
C GLY A 12 -11.11 10.45 -17.82
N VAL A 13 -11.46 9.75 -16.73
CA VAL A 13 -10.50 9.03 -15.87
C VAL A 13 -10.67 7.51 -15.89
N ASP A 14 -11.53 7.00 -16.78
CA ASP A 14 -11.86 5.58 -16.91
C ASP A 14 -10.77 4.76 -17.62
N LYS A 15 -9.92 5.40 -18.44
CA LYS A 15 -8.87 4.73 -19.20
C LYS A 15 -7.57 4.57 -18.40
N ASN A 16 -7.01 3.37 -18.41
CA ASN A 16 -5.76 3.03 -17.71
C ASN A 16 -4.73 2.42 -18.67
N ILE A 17 -3.69 3.20 -18.98
CA ILE A 17 -2.60 2.82 -19.89
C ILE A 17 -1.75 1.65 -19.37
N TRP A 18 -1.65 1.48 -18.04
CA TRP A 18 -0.87 0.40 -17.42
C TRP A 18 -1.42 -0.98 -17.76
N VAL A 19 -2.73 -1.10 -17.95
CA VAL A 19 -3.39 -2.36 -18.35
C VAL A 19 -2.98 -2.78 -19.76
N GLU A 20 -2.87 -1.82 -20.68
CA GLU A 20 -2.48 -2.06 -22.08
C GLU A 20 -1.04 -2.57 -22.18
N PHE A 21 -0.09 -1.84 -21.59
CA PHE A 21 1.32 -2.24 -21.63
C PHE A 21 1.60 -3.53 -20.85
N SER A 22 0.91 -3.75 -19.72
CA SER A 22 1.04 -5.00 -18.97
C SER A 22 0.58 -6.21 -19.80
N ARG A 23 -0.54 -6.06 -20.52
CA ARG A 23 -1.04 -7.10 -21.44
C ARG A 23 -0.04 -7.34 -22.57
N LEU A 24 0.46 -6.27 -23.21
CA LEU A 24 1.41 -6.37 -24.31
C LEU A 24 2.69 -7.11 -23.89
N ALA A 25 3.27 -6.73 -22.74
CA ALA A 25 4.46 -7.39 -22.21
C ALA A 25 4.23 -8.89 -21.95
N ALA A 26 3.06 -9.26 -21.44
CA ALA A 26 2.68 -10.65 -21.21
C ALA A 26 2.48 -11.44 -22.53
N THR A 27 1.80 -10.85 -23.53
CA THR A 27 1.59 -11.46 -24.85
C THR A 27 2.90 -11.80 -25.53
N HIS A 28 3.91 -10.93 -25.43
CA HIS A 28 5.22 -11.13 -26.04
C HIS A 28 6.21 -11.88 -25.15
N LYS A 29 5.82 -12.28 -23.92
CA LYS A 29 6.71 -12.90 -22.93
C LYS A 29 8.04 -12.13 -22.75
N ALA A 30 7.94 -10.80 -22.73
CA ALA A 30 9.10 -9.93 -22.70
C ALA A 30 9.81 -9.99 -21.33
N VAL A 31 11.13 -9.72 -21.33
CA VAL A 31 11.84 -9.34 -20.10
C VAL A 31 11.33 -7.96 -19.69
N ASN A 32 10.58 -7.89 -18.60
CA ASN A 32 9.84 -6.70 -18.23
C ASN A 32 10.68 -5.76 -17.35
N LEU A 33 11.31 -4.76 -17.97
CA LEU A 33 12.02 -3.68 -17.29
C LEU A 33 11.13 -2.47 -16.98
N GLY A 34 9.83 -2.55 -17.30
CA GLY A 34 8.85 -1.49 -17.03
C GLY A 34 8.16 -1.62 -15.67
N GLN A 35 8.33 -2.73 -14.96
CA GLN A 35 7.76 -2.93 -13.62
C GLN A 35 8.52 -2.09 -12.57
N GLY A 36 7.78 -1.28 -11.83
CA GLY A 36 8.33 -0.41 -10.78
C GLY A 36 8.49 -1.06 -9.41
N PHE A 37 8.51 -2.40 -9.33
CA PHE A 37 8.69 -3.14 -8.08
C PHE A 37 9.86 -4.14 -8.19
N PRO A 38 10.53 -4.46 -7.07
CA PRO A 38 11.62 -5.45 -7.06
C PRO A 38 11.16 -6.83 -7.54
N ASN A 39 11.98 -7.50 -8.35
CA ASN A 39 11.77 -8.89 -8.78
C ASN A 39 12.49 -9.90 -7.88
N PHE A 40 12.89 -9.49 -6.67
CA PHE A 40 13.59 -10.30 -5.68
C PHE A 40 12.91 -10.24 -4.31
N SER A 41 13.30 -11.14 -3.41
CA SER A 41 12.68 -11.24 -2.08
C SER A 41 12.96 -10.01 -1.20
N PRO A 42 11.99 -9.56 -0.38
CA PRO A 42 12.25 -8.56 0.65
C PRO A 42 13.31 -9.04 1.66
N PRO A 43 13.97 -8.11 2.38
CA PRO A 43 14.90 -8.46 3.45
C PRO A 43 14.26 -9.34 4.54
N ASP A 44 15.06 -10.21 5.17
CA ASP A 44 14.57 -11.21 6.12
C ASP A 44 13.83 -10.63 7.32
N PHE A 45 14.25 -9.47 7.83
CA PHE A 45 13.60 -8.84 8.97
C PHE A 45 12.15 -8.44 8.66
N ILE A 46 11.85 -8.08 7.40
CA ILE A 46 10.49 -7.77 6.95
C ILE A 46 9.64 -9.03 6.90
N LYS A 47 10.16 -10.11 6.30
CA LYS A 47 9.47 -11.40 6.24
C LYS A 47 9.17 -11.94 7.64
N LYS A 48 10.15 -11.89 8.54
CA LYS A 48 10.00 -12.33 9.94
C LYS A 48 8.96 -11.50 10.69
N ALA A 49 9.00 -10.17 10.56
CA ALA A 49 8.02 -9.29 11.19
C ALA A 49 6.58 -9.58 10.71
N TYR A 50 6.40 -9.91 9.44
CA TYR A 50 5.08 -10.26 8.92
C TYR A 50 4.59 -11.61 9.46
N VAL A 51 5.43 -12.66 9.43
CA VAL A 51 5.12 -13.96 10.02
C VAL A 51 4.77 -13.81 11.50
N GLU A 52 5.58 -13.06 12.25
CA GLU A 52 5.31 -12.79 13.66
C GLU A 52 3.96 -12.10 13.85
N ALA A 53 3.60 -11.14 13.01
CA ALA A 53 2.32 -10.42 13.12
C ALA A 53 1.11 -11.33 12.91
N ILE A 54 1.18 -12.28 11.96
CA ILE A 54 0.06 -13.17 11.63
C ILE A 54 0.00 -14.45 12.47
N SER A 55 1.13 -14.86 13.07
CA SER A 55 1.21 -16.10 13.85
C SER A 55 1.09 -15.87 15.36
N ARG A 56 0.69 -14.67 15.81
CA ARG A 56 0.51 -14.40 17.24
C ARG A 56 -0.67 -15.20 17.80
N GLU A 57 -0.49 -15.77 18.98
CA GLU A 57 -1.57 -16.42 19.74
C GLU A 57 -2.72 -15.44 20.08
N ASN A 58 -2.40 -14.15 20.23
CA ASN A 58 -3.40 -13.12 20.46
C ASN A 58 -4.26 -12.89 19.21
N THR A 59 -5.44 -13.50 19.19
CA THR A 59 -6.41 -13.44 18.09
C THR A 59 -6.91 -12.03 17.76
N LYS A 60 -6.73 -11.04 18.65
CA LYS A 60 -7.13 -9.64 18.40
C LYS A 60 -6.36 -9.01 17.24
N VAL A 61 -5.17 -9.51 16.88
CA VAL A 61 -4.42 -8.98 15.74
C VAL A 61 -5.09 -9.24 14.38
N HIS A 62 -6.05 -10.16 14.35
CA HIS A 62 -6.89 -10.43 13.17
C HIS A 62 -8.18 -9.61 13.14
N GLN A 63 -8.42 -8.78 14.16
CA GLN A 63 -9.57 -7.90 14.27
C GLN A 63 -9.18 -6.45 13.93
N TYR A 64 -10.19 -5.58 13.85
CA TYR A 64 -9.94 -4.17 13.55
C TYR A 64 -9.00 -3.51 14.57
N THR A 65 -8.12 -2.67 14.04
CA THR A 65 -7.35 -1.70 14.82
C THR A 65 -8.06 -0.33 14.80
N GLN A 66 -7.39 0.72 15.27
CA GLN A 66 -7.95 2.07 15.28
C GLN A 66 -8.09 2.66 13.86
N ALA A 67 -9.08 3.54 13.67
CA ALA A 67 -9.42 4.10 12.36
C ALA A 67 -8.28 4.90 11.72
N PHE A 68 -7.48 5.61 12.53
CA PHE A 68 -6.36 6.43 12.07
C PHE A 68 -5.01 5.68 12.03
N GLY A 69 -5.04 4.36 12.16
CA GLY A 69 -3.88 3.49 12.03
C GLY A 69 -3.57 2.68 13.29
N HIS A 70 -2.75 1.64 13.12
CA HIS A 70 -2.34 0.81 14.23
C HIS A 70 -1.43 1.61 15.19
N PRO A 71 -1.69 1.68 16.52
CA PRO A 71 -0.93 2.53 17.45
C PRO A 71 0.59 2.36 17.36
N ARG A 72 1.08 1.11 17.38
CA ARG A 72 2.52 0.81 17.22
C ARG A 72 3.14 1.37 15.93
N LEU A 73 2.37 1.44 14.83
CA LEU A 73 2.84 1.95 13.55
C LEU A 73 2.91 3.48 13.56
N VAL A 74 1.83 4.15 13.97
CA VAL A 74 1.78 5.62 13.97
C VAL A 74 2.80 6.22 14.94
N GLU A 75 3.02 5.59 16.09
CA GLU A 75 4.06 6.01 17.04
C GLU A 75 5.48 5.93 16.46
N ILE A 76 5.81 4.83 15.77
CA ILE A 76 7.16 4.70 15.19
C ILE A 76 7.35 5.64 14.01
N LEU A 77 6.30 5.88 13.21
CA LEU A 77 6.33 6.87 12.12
C LEU A 77 6.58 8.27 12.67
N ALA A 78 5.81 8.70 13.68
CA ALA A 78 5.97 9.99 14.31
C ALA A 78 7.39 10.17 14.88
N ARG A 79 7.90 9.18 15.64
CA ARG A 79 9.26 9.25 16.20
C ARG A 79 10.35 9.23 15.14
N PHE A 80 10.20 8.42 14.09
CA PHE A 80 11.24 8.26 13.07
C PHE A 80 11.28 9.48 12.14
N PHE A 81 10.15 9.84 11.55
CA PHE A 81 10.07 10.99 10.66
C PHE A 81 10.18 12.31 11.41
N GLY A 82 9.74 12.40 12.67
CA GLY A 82 9.94 13.60 13.48
C GLY A 82 11.42 13.95 13.67
N LYS A 83 12.28 12.93 13.81
CA LYS A 83 13.74 13.14 13.83
C LYS A 83 14.27 13.60 12.46
N LEU A 84 13.84 12.95 11.38
CA LEU A 84 14.30 13.29 10.02
C LEU A 84 13.85 14.69 9.57
N LEU A 85 12.63 15.06 9.93
CA LEU A 85 12.01 16.34 9.59
C LEU A 85 12.28 17.43 10.63
N GLN A 86 12.98 17.10 11.74
CA GLN A 86 13.23 17.99 12.87
C GLN A 86 11.96 18.67 13.39
N ARG A 87 10.90 17.89 13.51
CA ARG A 87 9.58 18.36 13.92
C ARG A 87 8.97 17.39 14.91
N ASP A 88 8.27 17.93 15.90
CA ASP A 88 7.44 17.10 16.77
C ASP A 88 6.16 16.70 16.02
N LEU A 89 5.94 15.40 15.90
CA LEU A 89 4.80 14.81 15.20
C LEU A 89 3.92 14.12 16.23
N ASP A 90 2.66 14.55 16.33
CA ASP A 90 1.68 13.86 17.15
C ASP A 90 1.18 12.62 16.37
N PRO A 91 1.36 11.39 16.90
CA PRO A 91 0.93 10.19 16.20
C PRO A 91 -0.59 10.04 16.10
N LEU A 92 -1.37 10.86 16.83
CA LEU A 92 -2.83 10.76 16.93
C LEU A 92 -3.56 12.08 16.63
N LYS A 93 -2.88 13.10 16.07
CA LYS A 93 -3.50 14.37 15.64
C LYS A 93 -3.15 14.76 14.22
#